data_AF-A0A7C5S2E3-F1
#
_entry.id   AF-A0A7C5S2E3-F1
#
_cell.length_a   1.000
_cell.length_b   1.000
_cell.length_c   1.000
_cell.angle_alpha   90.00
_cell.angle_beta   90.00
_cell.angle_gamma   90.00
#
_symmetry.space_group_name_H-M   'P 1'
#
loop_
_entity.id
_entity.type
_entity.pdbx_description
1 polymer ?
#
loop_
_entity_poly.entity_id
_entity_poly.type
_entity_poly.pdbx_seq_one_letter_code
_entity_poly.pdbx_strand_id
1 'polypeptide(L)'
;MATAEGMLTMKLLLFLGSGVSSGCGLPNTQEISCALFRDGIGSTLPRFGVINRHTRHIPKRQALLRILREHAIRYGRSSRSDNAHSHTDRITYEMLFYLSQQLANQLNEEADNPAIGGFVEEILEQAKNQKLPGQYQHPFEGESEAEYSQYLREQDPPTMGILAEETCNYIQWVVWHELNRTVPLEELERKLALVLDLARSDEIDQLDICTLNHDLLLETLFDSKGIQYIDGFGPPDGNIRFFKPAVYDEKTTKGIHRIRIFKLHGSINWRFFQCCASADSRPAIHMVGQQNSSEYCDALGRIWQPLEHQHLLLAGTGNKTDAYNRQRVFVEMWHRFHHVLEEHDRIVMSGYGWGDIPVNDKLRGWIDANSKKNKLFLLHRCFDHTALFPADSYVWEVIDKRLVVIKKWLSDVCTLEDLLREIGGST
;
A
#
# COMPACT_ATOMS: atom_id res chain seq x y z
N MET A 1 19.18 20.06 45.86
CA MET A 1 18.07 19.72 44.95
C MET A 1 18.43 20.29 43.59
N ALA A 2 19.09 19.47 42.76
CA ALA A 2 19.35 19.83 41.36
C ALA A 2 18.03 19.73 40.61
N THR A 3 17.61 20.83 40.00
CA THR A 3 16.47 20.88 39.09
C THR A 3 16.79 19.98 37.90
N ALA A 4 15.88 19.04 37.61
CA ALA A 4 15.92 18.22 36.40
C ALA A 4 16.07 19.14 35.18
N GLU A 5 17.27 19.13 34.58
CA GLU A 5 17.47 19.65 33.24
C GLU A 5 16.45 18.95 32.34
N GLY A 6 15.62 19.74 31.65
CA GLY A 6 14.64 19.21 30.72
C GLY A 6 15.37 18.40 29.65
N MET A 7 15.30 17.08 29.73
CA MET A 7 15.71 16.21 28.64
C MET A 7 14.95 16.67 27.39
N LEU A 8 15.69 17.15 26.39
CA LEU A 8 15.18 17.45 25.06
C LEU A 8 14.62 16.15 24.49
N THR A 9 13.31 16.00 24.62
CA THR A 9 12.53 14.96 23.97
C THR A 9 12.43 15.25 22.47
N MET A 10 12.44 14.20 21.65
CA MET A 10 12.47 14.34 20.19
C MET A 10 11.18 13.87 19.51
N LYS A 11 10.88 14.46 18.36
CA LYS A 11 9.90 13.92 17.41
C LYS A 11 10.64 13.01 16.42
N LEU A 12 10.14 11.80 16.21
CA LEU A 12 10.76 10.83 15.33
C LEU A 12 9.76 10.32 14.28
N LEU A 13 10.16 10.39 13.01
CA LEU A 13 9.44 9.75 11.92
C LEU A 13 10.08 8.41 11.58
N LEU A 14 9.34 7.33 11.75
CA LEU A 14 9.70 5.99 11.30
C LEU A 14 9.04 5.72 9.94
N PHE A 15 9.82 5.46 8.90
CA PHE A 15 9.34 5.17 7.56
C PHE A 15 9.58 3.70 7.22
N LEU A 16 8.50 2.92 7.15
CA LEU A 16 8.54 1.47 6.96
C LEU A 16 8.02 1.10 5.56
N GLY A 17 8.92 0.58 4.73
CA GLY A 17 8.54 -0.03 3.46
C GLY A 17 8.27 -1.53 3.58
N SER A 18 7.91 -2.15 2.45
CA SER A 18 7.51 -3.56 2.39
C SER A 18 8.57 -4.56 2.82
N GLY A 19 9.86 -4.20 2.73
CA GLY A 19 10.96 -5.07 3.17
C GLY A 19 10.95 -5.40 4.67
N VAL A 20 10.36 -4.54 5.52
CA VAL A 20 10.21 -4.82 6.96
C VAL A 20 9.32 -6.04 7.19
N SER A 21 8.27 -6.15 6.39
CA SER A 21 7.27 -7.21 6.46
C SER A 21 7.78 -8.52 5.91
N SER A 22 8.59 -8.46 4.85
CA SER A 22 9.35 -9.62 4.38
C SER A 22 10.23 -10.20 5.49
N GLY A 23 10.85 -9.33 6.31
CA GLY A 23 11.62 -9.74 7.49
C GLY A 23 10.79 -10.44 8.58
N CYS A 24 9.47 -10.23 8.58
CA CYS A 24 8.48 -10.84 9.47
C CYS A 24 7.76 -12.05 8.83
N GLY A 25 8.17 -12.52 7.66
CA GLY A 25 7.60 -13.69 6.99
C GLY A 25 6.38 -13.41 6.10
N LEU A 26 6.01 -12.15 5.87
CA LEU A 26 5.04 -11.79 4.83
C LEU A 26 5.69 -11.87 3.43
N PRO A 27 4.91 -12.13 2.36
CA PRO A 27 5.48 -12.26 1.04
C PRO A 27 5.96 -10.92 0.49
N ASN A 28 7.10 -10.93 -0.19
CA ASN A 28 7.64 -9.79 -0.90
C ASN A 28 6.93 -9.57 -2.25
N THR A 29 7.23 -8.45 -2.92
CA THR A 29 6.62 -8.09 -4.21
C THR A 29 6.76 -9.19 -5.26
N GLN A 30 7.89 -9.88 -5.33
CA GLN A 30 8.11 -10.94 -6.31
C GLN A 30 7.29 -12.20 -5.98
N GLU A 31 7.22 -12.57 -4.71
CA GLU A 31 6.39 -13.70 -4.25
C GLU A 31 4.90 -13.47 -4.55
N ILE A 32 4.40 -12.26 -4.31
CA ILE A 32 3.03 -11.85 -4.67
C ILE A 32 2.84 -11.89 -6.20
N SER A 33 3.83 -11.42 -6.96
CA SER A 33 3.78 -11.43 -8.44
C SER A 33 3.71 -12.86 -8.99
N CYS A 34 4.44 -13.80 -8.39
CA CYS A 34 4.36 -15.22 -8.71
C CYS A 34 3.00 -15.81 -8.34
N ALA A 35 2.39 -15.39 -7.23
CA ALA A 35 1.08 -15.88 -6.78
C ALA A 35 -0.03 -15.63 -7.81
N LEU A 36 0.06 -14.55 -8.60
CA LEU A 36 -0.90 -14.25 -9.68
C LEU A 36 -1.08 -15.40 -10.68
N PHE A 37 -0.04 -16.22 -10.89
CA PHE A 37 -0.02 -17.29 -11.87
C PHE A 37 -0.17 -18.68 -11.27
N ARG A 38 -0.42 -18.80 -9.95
CA ARG A 38 -0.55 -20.09 -9.27
C ARG A 38 -1.84 -20.80 -9.71
N ASP A 39 -1.71 -22.06 -10.12
CA ASP A 39 -2.87 -22.91 -10.40
C ASP A 39 -3.68 -23.16 -9.12
N GLY A 40 -5.01 -23.20 -9.26
CA GLY A 40 -5.89 -23.49 -8.13
C GLY A 40 -6.00 -22.38 -7.08
N ILE A 41 -5.43 -21.19 -7.30
CA ILE A 41 -5.51 -20.10 -6.32
C ILE A 41 -6.97 -19.79 -5.94
N GLY A 42 -7.91 -19.91 -6.89
CA GLY A 42 -9.34 -19.73 -6.64
C GLY A 42 -9.95 -20.66 -5.58
N SER A 43 -9.31 -21.81 -5.26
CA SER A 43 -9.79 -22.73 -4.21
C SER A 43 -9.20 -22.44 -2.83
N THR A 44 -8.04 -21.77 -2.75
CA THR A 44 -7.38 -21.41 -1.48
C THR A 44 -7.87 -20.08 -0.92
N LEU A 45 -8.66 -19.36 -1.70
CA LEU A 45 -9.08 -18.02 -1.36
C LEU A 45 -10.40 -18.02 -0.57
N PRO A 46 -10.54 -17.17 0.48
CA PRO A 46 -11.76 -17.12 1.28
C PRO A 46 -12.99 -16.82 0.42
N ARG A 47 -14.03 -17.65 0.57
CA ARG A 47 -15.34 -17.40 -0.05
C ARG A 47 -16.03 -16.26 0.69
N PHE A 48 -15.74 -15.01 0.34
CA PHE A 48 -16.66 -13.93 0.66
C PHE A 48 -17.95 -14.16 -0.12
N GLY A 49 -19.10 -13.90 0.52
CA GLY A 49 -20.42 -14.16 -0.05
C GLY A 49 -20.51 -13.63 -1.48
N VAL A 50 -21.07 -14.45 -2.38
CA VAL A 50 -21.21 -14.25 -3.85
C VAL A 50 -20.03 -14.70 -4.74
N ILE A 51 -18.91 -15.20 -4.17
CA ILE A 51 -17.77 -15.74 -4.96
C ILE A 51 -18.03 -17.17 -5.52
N ASN A 52 -18.88 -17.26 -6.53
CA ASN A 52 -18.80 -18.29 -7.57
C ASN A 52 -18.45 -17.67 -8.95
N ARG A 53 -18.52 -16.34 -9.06
CA ARG A 53 -18.23 -15.57 -10.28
C ARG A 53 -16.73 -15.36 -10.53
N HIS A 54 -15.95 -15.13 -9.46
CA HIS A 54 -14.54 -14.74 -9.61
C HIS A 54 -13.59 -15.88 -9.94
N THR A 55 -13.91 -17.12 -9.56
CA THR A 55 -13.03 -18.27 -9.83
C THR A 55 -13.14 -18.76 -11.27
N ARG A 56 -14.33 -18.62 -11.88
CA ARG A 56 -14.64 -19.15 -13.22
C ARG A 56 -13.80 -18.50 -14.32
N HIS A 57 -13.45 -17.23 -14.18
CA HIS A 57 -12.68 -16.47 -15.17
C HIS A 57 -11.21 -16.28 -14.81
N ILE A 58 -10.71 -16.87 -13.71
CA ILE A 58 -9.28 -16.83 -13.36
C ILE A 58 -8.38 -17.25 -14.54
N PRO A 59 -8.68 -18.33 -15.28
CA PRO A 59 -7.84 -18.70 -16.42
C PRO A 59 -7.73 -17.61 -17.49
N LYS A 60 -8.81 -16.87 -17.76
CA LYS A 60 -8.83 -15.76 -18.73
C LYS A 60 -8.04 -14.56 -18.22
N ARG A 61 -8.17 -14.21 -16.94
CA ARG A 61 -7.40 -13.14 -16.29
C ARG A 61 -5.91 -13.48 -16.29
N GLN A 62 -5.54 -14.71 -15.93
CA GLN A 62 -4.17 -15.20 -15.99
C GLN A 62 -3.63 -15.22 -17.42
N ALA A 63 -4.44 -15.57 -18.42
CA ALA A 63 -4.06 -15.50 -19.83
C ALA A 63 -3.75 -14.05 -20.25
N LEU A 64 -4.62 -13.09 -19.91
CA LEU A 64 -4.34 -11.66 -20.14
C LEU A 64 -3.06 -11.22 -19.43
N LEU A 65 -2.86 -11.59 -18.16
CA LEU A 65 -1.64 -11.28 -17.42
C LEU A 65 -0.37 -11.84 -18.07
N ARG A 66 -0.43 -13.03 -18.71
CA ARG A 66 0.70 -13.59 -19.46
C ARG A 66 1.03 -12.72 -20.68
N ILE A 67 0.02 -12.32 -21.45
CA ILE A 67 0.19 -11.40 -22.59
C ILE A 67 0.81 -10.08 -22.14
N LEU A 68 0.28 -9.47 -21.07
CA LEU A 68 0.80 -8.22 -20.52
C LEU A 68 2.23 -8.37 -19.99
N ARG A 69 2.55 -9.51 -19.36
CA ARG A 69 3.91 -9.82 -18.89
C ARG A 69 4.88 -9.93 -20.07
N GLU A 70 4.51 -10.63 -21.13
CA GLU A 70 5.33 -10.76 -22.34
C GLU A 70 5.58 -9.41 -23.01
N HIS A 71 4.53 -8.58 -23.11
CA HIS A 71 4.66 -7.21 -23.59
C HIS A 71 5.62 -6.39 -22.72
N ALA A 72 5.46 -6.43 -21.39
CA ALA A 72 6.33 -5.73 -20.46
C ALA A 72 7.79 -6.19 -20.52
N ILE A 73 8.04 -7.49 -20.74
CA ILE A 73 9.40 -8.02 -20.96
C ILE A 73 10.00 -7.48 -22.26
N ARG A 74 9.19 -7.40 -23.34
CA ARG A 74 9.67 -6.95 -24.66
C ARG A 74 10.02 -5.47 -24.68
N TYR A 75 9.20 -4.64 -24.05
CA TYR A 75 9.33 -3.17 -24.11
C TYR A 75 9.89 -2.53 -22.83
N GLY A 76 10.04 -3.30 -21.76
CA GLY A 76 10.66 -2.83 -20.52
C GLY A 76 12.11 -2.44 -20.77
N ARG A 77 12.40 -1.13 -20.74
CA ARG A 77 13.78 -0.64 -20.87
C ARG A 77 14.62 -1.14 -19.69
N SER A 78 15.80 -1.68 -20.00
CA SER A 78 16.93 -1.80 -19.06
C SER A 78 17.38 -0.40 -18.62
N SER A 79 16.71 0.17 -17.63
CA SER A 79 17.10 1.46 -17.05
C SER A 79 17.15 1.34 -15.54
N ARG A 80 18.11 0.54 -15.08
CA ARG A 80 18.78 0.56 -13.76
C ARG A 80 19.73 -0.63 -13.72
N SER A 81 21.01 -0.32 -13.54
CA SER A 81 22.24 -1.14 -13.45
C SER A 81 22.13 -2.65 -13.74
N ASP A 82 23.10 -3.15 -14.51
CA ASP A 82 23.28 -4.54 -14.96
C ASP A 82 23.56 -5.57 -13.83
N ASN A 83 23.13 -5.31 -12.58
CA ASN A 83 23.41 -6.17 -11.43
C ASN A 83 22.21 -6.95 -10.89
N ALA A 84 21.04 -6.91 -11.53
CA ALA A 84 19.92 -7.79 -11.16
C ALA A 84 19.88 -9.04 -12.04
N HIS A 85 19.80 -10.20 -11.39
CA HIS A 85 19.62 -11.49 -12.03
C HIS A 85 18.33 -11.46 -12.88
N SER A 86 18.46 -11.79 -14.18
CA SER A 86 17.41 -11.95 -15.20
C SER A 86 16.40 -10.80 -15.45
N HIS A 87 16.14 -10.48 -16.72
CA HIS A 87 15.10 -9.52 -17.13
C HIS A 87 13.68 -9.95 -16.70
N THR A 88 13.47 -11.24 -16.44
CA THR A 88 12.18 -11.82 -16.05
C THR A 88 11.81 -11.60 -14.59
N ASP A 89 12.79 -11.31 -13.72
CA ASP A 89 12.60 -11.06 -12.28
C ASP A 89 12.20 -9.60 -11.96
N ARG A 90 12.11 -8.74 -12.99
CA ARG A 90 11.76 -7.31 -12.84
C ARG A 90 10.28 -7.01 -13.03
N ILE A 91 9.48 -7.96 -13.55
CA ILE A 91 8.05 -7.75 -13.79
C ILE A 91 7.26 -8.03 -12.51
N THR A 92 6.75 -6.97 -11.89
CA THR A 92 5.97 -7.07 -10.66
C THR A 92 4.47 -6.99 -10.92
N TYR A 93 3.67 -7.43 -9.95
CA TYR A 93 2.21 -7.26 -9.96
C TYR A 93 1.81 -5.78 -10.10
N GLU A 94 2.64 -4.85 -9.60
CA GLU A 94 2.37 -3.41 -9.71
C GLU A 94 2.43 -2.94 -11.17
N MET A 95 3.40 -3.44 -11.95
CA MET A 95 3.47 -3.10 -13.37
C MET A 95 2.34 -3.79 -14.16
N LEU A 96 2.01 -5.04 -13.83
CA LEU A 96 0.88 -5.74 -14.45
C LEU A 96 -0.46 -5.07 -14.13
N PHE A 97 -0.62 -4.57 -12.90
CA PHE A 97 -1.79 -3.78 -12.51
C PHE A 97 -1.88 -2.51 -13.35
N TYR A 98 -0.77 -1.78 -13.46
CA TYR A 98 -0.73 -0.55 -14.25
C TYR A 98 -1.09 -0.79 -15.72
N LEU A 99 -0.53 -1.82 -16.36
CA LEU A 99 -0.83 -2.15 -17.76
C LEU A 99 -2.30 -2.59 -17.94
N SER A 100 -2.84 -3.38 -17.00
CA SER A 100 -4.25 -3.78 -17.01
C SER A 100 -5.16 -2.56 -16.89
N GLN A 101 -4.82 -1.61 -16.01
CA GLN A 101 -5.57 -0.37 -15.83
C GLN A 101 -5.51 0.52 -17.08
N GLN A 102 -4.35 0.67 -17.71
CA GLN A 102 -4.24 1.44 -18.97
C GLN A 102 -5.11 0.85 -20.08
N LEU A 103 -5.13 -0.49 -20.19
CA LEU A 103 -5.97 -1.19 -21.15
C LEU A 103 -7.47 -0.99 -20.84
N ALA A 104 -7.87 -1.12 -19.58
CA ALA A 104 -9.26 -0.90 -19.15
C ALA A 104 -9.69 0.55 -19.45
N ASN A 105 -8.90 1.53 -19.04
CA ASN A 105 -9.22 2.95 -19.21
C ASN A 105 -9.41 3.35 -20.68
N GLN A 106 -8.55 2.85 -21.57
CA GLN A 106 -8.64 3.14 -23.01
C GLN A 106 -9.85 2.45 -23.66
N LEU A 107 -10.15 1.22 -23.27
CA LEU A 107 -11.21 0.42 -23.90
C LEU A 107 -12.61 0.72 -23.35
N ASN A 108 -12.70 1.22 -22.11
CA ASN A 108 -13.95 1.66 -21.48
C ASN A 108 -14.18 3.16 -21.64
N GLU A 109 -13.34 3.87 -22.41
CA GLU A 109 -13.42 5.31 -22.64
C GLU A 109 -13.36 6.17 -21.36
N GLU A 110 -12.76 5.64 -20.29
CA GLU A 110 -12.57 6.35 -19.01
C GLU A 110 -11.44 7.38 -19.08
N ALA A 111 -10.45 7.14 -19.95
CA ALA A 111 -9.40 8.10 -20.25
C ALA A 111 -8.86 7.90 -21.67
N ASP A 112 -8.76 8.99 -22.43
CA ASP A 112 -8.17 8.97 -23.76
C ASP A 112 -6.65 9.18 -23.69
N ASN A 113 -5.89 8.18 -24.10
CA ASN A 113 -4.44 8.24 -24.21
C ASN A 113 -4.01 7.84 -25.63
N PRO A 114 -3.87 8.82 -26.56
CA PRO A 114 -3.56 8.52 -27.96
C PRO A 114 -2.19 7.85 -28.15
N ALA A 115 -1.31 7.90 -27.15
CA ALA A 115 0.03 7.31 -27.23
C ALA A 115 0.05 5.79 -27.05
N ILE A 116 -1.01 5.18 -26.51
CA ILE A 116 -1.06 3.73 -26.23
C ILE A 116 -1.83 2.91 -27.27
N GLY A 117 -2.27 3.52 -28.37
CA GLY A 117 -3.02 2.82 -29.43
C GLY A 117 -2.31 1.56 -29.94
N GLY A 118 -1.02 1.66 -30.27
CA GLY A 118 -0.23 0.51 -30.72
C GLY A 118 -0.08 -0.59 -29.67
N PHE A 119 0.00 -0.23 -28.38
CA PHE A 119 -0.03 -1.21 -27.28
C PHE A 119 -1.37 -1.95 -27.25
N VAL A 120 -2.49 -1.22 -27.31
CA VAL A 120 -3.83 -1.82 -27.27
C VAL A 120 -4.06 -2.75 -28.46
N GLU A 121 -3.70 -2.33 -29.67
CA GLU A 121 -3.80 -3.16 -30.88
C GLU A 121 -3.00 -4.46 -30.75
N GLU A 122 -1.76 -4.39 -30.25
CA GLU A 122 -0.90 -5.56 -30.06
C GLU A 122 -1.50 -6.56 -29.06
N ILE A 123 -2.00 -6.06 -27.92
CA ILE A 123 -2.62 -6.91 -26.89
C ILE A 123 -3.89 -7.57 -27.41
N LEU A 124 -4.74 -6.83 -28.14
CA LEU A 124 -5.95 -7.38 -28.75
C LEU A 124 -5.64 -8.47 -29.78
N GLU A 125 -4.59 -8.30 -30.57
CA GLU A 125 -4.18 -9.31 -31.55
C GLU A 125 -3.67 -10.59 -30.87
N GLN A 126 -2.85 -10.47 -29.83
CA GLN A 126 -2.41 -11.62 -29.04
C GLN A 126 -3.57 -12.31 -28.29
N ALA A 127 -4.53 -11.52 -27.81
CA ALA A 127 -5.72 -12.01 -27.12
C ALA A 127 -6.62 -12.86 -28.03
N LYS A 128 -6.77 -12.48 -29.31
CA LYS A 128 -7.52 -13.29 -30.31
C LYS A 128 -6.92 -14.70 -30.43
N ASN A 129 -5.60 -14.81 -30.48
CA ASN A 129 -4.90 -16.09 -30.58
C ASN A 129 -5.15 -16.99 -29.36
N GLN A 130 -5.41 -16.39 -28.18
CA GLN A 130 -5.73 -17.10 -26.94
C GLN A 130 -7.24 -17.26 -26.69
N LYS A 131 -8.09 -16.92 -27.68
CA LYS A 131 -9.57 -16.96 -27.57
C LYS A 131 -10.11 -16.12 -26.40
N LEU A 132 -9.41 -15.03 -26.07
CA LEU A 132 -9.90 -14.03 -25.13
C LEU A 132 -10.93 -13.10 -25.83
N PRO A 133 -11.79 -12.40 -25.06
CA PRO A 133 -12.74 -11.44 -25.62
C PRO A 133 -12.03 -10.38 -26.48
N GLY A 134 -12.65 -9.99 -27.59
CA GLY A 134 -12.14 -8.92 -28.45
C GLY A 134 -12.56 -7.52 -28.00
N GLN A 135 -12.31 -6.53 -28.85
CA GLN A 135 -13.05 -5.26 -28.79
C GLN A 135 -14.51 -5.52 -29.11
N TYR A 136 -15.38 -5.00 -28.26
CA TYR A 136 -16.82 -5.24 -28.31
C TYR A 136 -17.51 -4.22 -29.22
N GLN A 137 -18.54 -4.69 -29.92
CA GLN A 137 -19.63 -3.85 -30.43
C GLN A 137 -20.85 -4.16 -29.59
N HIS A 138 -21.57 -3.14 -29.13
CA HIS A 138 -22.75 -3.23 -28.27
C HIS A 138 -23.91 -4.01 -28.96
N PRO A 139 -24.27 -5.26 -28.59
CA PRO A 139 -25.43 -6.01 -29.05
C PRO A 139 -26.79 -5.40 -28.72
N PHE A 140 -26.89 -4.43 -27.80
CA PHE A 140 -28.18 -3.98 -27.29
C PHE A 140 -28.30 -2.45 -27.27
N GLU A 141 -28.75 -1.84 -28.36
CA GLU A 141 -29.24 -0.46 -28.29
C GLU A 141 -30.58 -0.43 -27.51
N GLY A 142 -30.59 0.17 -26.31
CA GLY A 142 -31.84 0.61 -25.67
C GLY A 142 -32.33 -0.08 -24.38
N GLU A 143 -31.51 -0.86 -23.67
CA GLU A 143 -31.90 -1.44 -22.37
C GLU A 143 -31.49 -0.57 -21.16
N SER A 144 -32.15 -0.80 -20.01
CA SER A 144 -31.86 -0.07 -18.78
C SER A 144 -30.54 -0.50 -18.13
N GLU A 145 -29.87 0.43 -17.44
CA GLU A 145 -28.59 0.20 -16.73
C GLU A 145 -28.64 -0.99 -15.74
N ALA A 146 -29.83 -1.30 -15.23
CA ALA A 146 -30.10 -2.41 -14.33
C ALA A 146 -30.12 -3.78 -15.04
N GLU A 147 -30.68 -3.86 -16.25
CA GLU A 147 -30.72 -5.08 -17.07
C GLU A 147 -29.32 -5.39 -17.63
N TYR A 148 -28.59 -4.36 -18.04
CA TYR A 148 -27.17 -4.47 -18.41
C TYR A 148 -26.31 -4.99 -17.25
N SER A 149 -26.51 -4.43 -16.05
CA SER A 149 -25.85 -4.89 -14.83
C SER A 149 -26.21 -6.33 -14.47
N GLN A 150 -27.41 -6.81 -14.79
CA GLN A 150 -27.82 -8.20 -14.58
C GLN A 150 -27.23 -9.14 -15.65
N TYR A 151 -27.19 -8.73 -16.92
CA TYR A 151 -26.58 -9.47 -18.02
C TYR A 151 -25.07 -9.70 -17.79
N LEU A 152 -24.34 -8.67 -17.37
CA LEU A 152 -22.91 -8.77 -17.00
C LEU A 152 -22.65 -9.75 -15.84
N ARG A 153 -23.63 -9.96 -14.96
CA ARG A 153 -23.49 -10.86 -13.80
C ARG A 153 -23.61 -12.35 -14.14
N GLU A 154 -24.10 -12.69 -15.33
CA GLU A 154 -24.49 -14.06 -15.70
C GLU A 154 -23.62 -14.68 -16.81
N GLN A 155 -22.79 -13.90 -17.52
CA GLN A 155 -22.04 -14.33 -18.70
C GLN A 155 -20.51 -14.15 -18.59
N ASP A 156 -19.77 -14.78 -19.52
CA ASP A 156 -18.34 -14.52 -19.75
C ASP A 156 -18.08 -13.01 -19.91
N PRO A 157 -16.90 -12.48 -19.48
CA PRO A 157 -16.60 -11.05 -19.62
C PRO A 157 -16.77 -10.65 -21.09
N PRO A 158 -17.72 -9.75 -21.40
CA PRO A 158 -18.18 -9.60 -22.78
C PRO A 158 -17.22 -8.77 -23.63
N THR A 159 -16.29 -8.05 -23.00
CA THR A 159 -15.33 -7.16 -23.67
C THR A 159 -13.93 -7.32 -23.08
N MET A 160 -12.91 -6.95 -23.85
CA MET A 160 -11.53 -6.87 -23.33
C MET A 160 -11.40 -5.80 -22.23
N GLY A 161 -12.13 -4.68 -22.32
CA GLY A 161 -12.11 -3.63 -21.29
C GLY A 161 -12.57 -4.14 -19.92
N ILE A 162 -13.70 -4.88 -19.89
CA ILE A 162 -14.21 -5.51 -18.67
C ILE A 162 -13.24 -6.59 -18.16
N LEU A 163 -12.66 -7.42 -19.06
CA LEU A 163 -11.66 -8.40 -18.64
C LEU A 163 -10.43 -7.73 -18.01
N ALA A 164 -10.00 -6.58 -18.53
CA ALA A 164 -8.87 -5.83 -17.99
C ALA A 164 -9.18 -5.23 -16.61
N GLU A 165 -10.38 -4.66 -16.41
CA GLU A 165 -10.86 -4.19 -15.11
C GLU A 165 -10.97 -5.32 -14.08
N GLU A 166 -11.58 -6.44 -14.47
CA GLU A 166 -11.63 -7.64 -13.63
C GLU A 166 -10.24 -8.19 -13.30
N THR A 167 -9.27 -8.00 -14.19
CA THR A 167 -7.87 -8.38 -13.96
C THR A 167 -7.21 -7.48 -12.92
N CYS A 168 -7.49 -6.16 -12.92
CA CYS A 168 -7.10 -5.27 -11.83
C CYS A 168 -7.66 -5.75 -10.47
N ASN A 169 -8.96 -6.06 -10.42
CA ASN A 169 -9.62 -6.58 -9.23
C ASN A 169 -9.01 -7.91 -8.77
N TYR A 170 -8.70 -8.81 -9.71
CA TYR A 170 -8.00 -10.06 -9.42
C TYR A 170 -6.61 -9.83 -8.81
N ILE A 171 -5.81 -8.92 -9.37
CA ILE A 171 -4.49 -8.58 -8.81
C ILE A 171 -4.64 -8.08 -7.37
N GLN A 172 -5.48 -7.05 -7.15
CA GLN A 172 -5.69 -6.49 -5.80
C GLN A 172 -6.13 -7.55 -4.80
N TRP A 173 -6.97 -8.48 -5.23
CA TRP A 173 -7.43 -9.56 -4.38
C TRP A 173 -6.32 -10.59 -4.06
N VAL A 174 -5.45 -10.92 -5.01
CA VAL A 174 -4.25 -11.74 -4.75
C VAL A 174 -3.31 -11.00 -3.78
N VAL A 175 -3.07 -9.71 -3.98
CA VAL A 175 -2.27 -8.90 -3.05
C VAL A 175 -2.88 -8.95 -1.65
N TRP A 176 -4.19 -8.69 -1.54
CA TRP A 176 -4.92 -8.76 -0.27
C TRP A 176 -4.74 -10.12 0.41
N HIS A 177 -4.94 -11.22 -0.31
CA HIS A 177 -4.84 -12.56 0.25
C HIS A 177 -3.41 -12.90 0.72
N GLU A 178 -2.42 -12.58 -0.11
CA GLU A 178 -1.02 -12.86 0.20
C GLU A 178 -0.54 -12.02 1.40
N LEU A 179 -1.03 -10.79 1.56
CA LEU A 179 -0.71 -9.93 2.68
C LEU A 179 -1.54 -10.22 3.94
N ASN A 180 -2.74 -10.80 3.82
CA ASN A 180 -3.60 -11.15 4.95
C ASN A 180 -3.17 -12.46 5.67
N ARG A 181 -1.87 -12.78 5.62
CA ARG A 181 -1.29 -13.90 6.34
C ARG A 181 -1.02 -13.51 7.78
N THR A 182 -1.30 -14.42 8.71
CA THR A 182 -1.02 -14.22 10.13
C THR A 182 0.45 -14.51 10.42
N VAL A 183 1.13 -13.57 11.08
CA VAL A 183 2.47 -13.77 11.65
C VAL A 183 2.30 -14.10 13.13
N PRO A 184 2.96 -15.14 13.68
CA PRO A 184 2.92 -15.43 15.10
C PRO A 184 3.37 -14.23 15.94
N LEU A 185 2.64 -13.93 17.02
CA LEU A 185 2.90 -12.75 17.85
C LEU A 185 4.33 -12.73 18.41
N GLU A 186 4.86 -13.87 18.86
CA GLU A 186 6.23 -13.99 19.35
C GLU A 186 7.28 -13.60 18.30
N GLU A 187 7.04 -13.98 17.04
CA GLU A 187 7.92 -13.61 15.94
C GLU A 187 7.84 -12.12 15.63
N LEU A 188 6.62 -11.57 15.63
CA LEU A 188 6.37 -10.14 15.43
C LEU A 188 7.05 -9.29 16.51
N GLU A 189 6.91 -9.67 17.77
CA GLU A 189 7.56 -9.01 18.91
C GLU A 189 9.08 -9.01 18.78
N ARG A 190 9.66 -10.15 18.40
CA ARG A 190 11.11 -10.26 18.18
C ARG A 190 11.57 -9.39 17.01
N LYS A 191 10.86 -9.42 15.89
CA LYS A 191 11.25 -8.75 14.64
C LYS A 191 11.01 -7.24 14.65
N LEU A 192 10.07 -6.77 15.44
CA LEU A 192 9.73 -5.35 15.60
C LEU A 192 10.04 -4.84 17.02
N ALA A 193 10.96 -5.48 17.74
CA ALA A 193 11.35 -5.11 19.10
C ALA A 193 11.74 -3.62 19.19
N LEU A 194 12.53 -3.13 18.23
CA LEU A 194 12.90 -1.70 18.16
C LEU A 194 11.68 -0.78 18.07
N VAL A 195 10.62 -1.16 17.35
CA VAL A 195 9.39 -0.37 17.24
C VAL A 195 8.69 -0.29 18.61
N LEU A 196 8.67 -1.40 19.36
CA LEU A 196 8.13 -1.41 20.73
C LEU A 196 8.95 -0.51 21.66
N ASP A 197 10.28 -0.56 21.55
CA ASP A 197 11.15 0.27 22.38
C ASP A 197 10.95 1.76 22.07
N LEU A 198 10.87 2.12 20.79
CA LEU A 198 10.54 3.49 20.35
C LEU A 198 9.16 3.91 20.87
N ALA A 199 8.16 3.03 20.77
CA ALA A 199 6.82 3.26 21.25
C ALA A 199 6.72 3.40 22.78
N ARG A 200 7.72 2.94 23.55
CA ARG A 200 7.74 3.03 25.02
C ARG A 200 8.73 4.06 25.58
N SER A 201 9.62 4.57 24.75
CA SER A 201 10.68 5.48 25.18
C SER A 201 10.16 6.84 25.64
N ASP A 202 10.58 7.27 26.83
CA ASP A 202 10.35 8.63 27.34
C ASP A 202 11.16 9.71 26.61
N GLU A 203 12.15 9.32 25.79
CA GLU A 203 12.98 10.25 24.99
C GLU A 203 12.28 10.73 23.72
N ILE A 204 11.21 10.04 23.31
CA ILE A 204 10.43 10.35 22.13
C ILE A 204 9.11 10.96 22.58
N ASP A 205 8.83 12.20 22.20
CA ASP A 205 7.56 12.86 22.51
C ASP A 205 6.46 12.53 21.49
N GLN A 206 6.85 12.27 20.25
CA GLN A 206 5.97 11.94 19.13
C GLN A 206 6.65 10.90 18.26
N LEU A 207 5.98 9.77 18.04
CA LEU A 207 6.40 8.73 17.12
C LEU A 207 5.38 8.66 15.97
N ASP A 208 5.78 9.19 14.83
CA ASP A 208 4.99 9.05 13.61
C ASP A 208 5.54 7.89 12.78
N ILE A 209 4.65 7.06 12.25
CA ILE A 209 5.01 5.88 11.49
C ILE A 209 4.34 5.94 10.12
N CYS A 210 5.12 6.12 9.06
CA CYS A 210 4.63 5.97 7.69
C CYS A 210 4.82 4.53 7.22
N THR A 211 3.80 3.96 6.59
CA THR A 211 3.80 2.57 6.10
C THR A 211 3.15 2.43 4.73
N LEU A 212 3.63 1.46 3.95
CA LEU A 212 3.26 1.20 2.55
C LEU A 212 2.59 -0.17 2.41
N ASN A 213 1.51 -0.44 3.16
CA ASN A 213 0.65 -1.65 3.16
C ASN A 213 0.92 -2.72 4.22
N HIS A 214 1.67 -2.41 5.29
CA HIS A 214 1.97 -3.39 6.34
C HIS A 214 1.76 -2.86 7.76
N ASP A 215 0.90 -1.86 7.85
CA ASP A 215 0.35 -1.31 9.08
C ASP A 215 -0.23 -2.36 10.02
N LEU A 216 -0.92 -3.40 9.52
CA LEU A 216 -1.56 -4.39 10.37
C LEU A 216 -0.59 -5.16 11.28
N LEU A 217 0.67 -5.30 10.88
CA LEU A 217 1.71 -5.87 11.73
C LEU A 217 1.97 -4.96 12.95
N LEU A 218 1.99 -3.64 12.74
CA LEU A 218 2.15 -2.67 13.82
C LEU A 218 0.91 -2.60 14.70
N GLU A 219 -0.27 -2.58 14.10
CA GLU A 219 -1.55 -2.51 14.83
C GLU A 219 -1.74 -3.74 15.71
N THR A 220 -1.53 -4.94 15.15
CA THR A 220 -1.57 -6.20 15.91
C THR A 220 -0.59 -6.17 17.08
N LEU A 221 0.63 -5.68 16.83
CA LEU A 221 1.67 -5.60 17.85
C LEU A 221 1.27 -4.61 18.96
N PHE A 222 0.81 -3.42 18.61
CA PHE A 222 0.42 -2.38 19.56
C PHE A 222 -0.82 -2.78 20.36
N ASP A 223 -1.84 -3.33 19.69
CA ASP A 223 -3.05 -3.85 20.34
C ASP A 223 -2.70 -4.94 21.36
N SER A 224 -1.80 -5.87 20.99
CA SER A 224 -1.36 -6.95 21.90
C SER A 224 -0.63 -6.45 23.15
N LYS A 225 -0.03 -5.25 23.07
CA LYS A 225 0.72 -4.62 24.15
C LYS A 225 -0.06 -3.50 24.85
N GLY A 226 -1.32 -3.26 24.48
CA GLY A 226 -2.15 -2.17 25.03
C GLY A 226 -1.60 -0.78 24.73
N ILE A 227 -0.83 -0.63 23.64
CA ILE A 227 -0.25 0.64 23.21
C ILE A 227 -1.29 1.38 22.37
N GLN A 228 -1.66 2.59 22.79
CA GLN A 228 -2.60 3.43 22.05
C GLN A 228 -1.93 4.13 20.86
N TYR A 229 -2.62 4.17 19.72
CA TYR A 229 -2.16 4.85 18.51
C TYR A 229 -3.34 5.46 17.74
N ILE A 230 -3.03 6.42 16.86
CA ILE A 230 -3.96 6.97 15.86
C ILE A 230 -3.67 6.33 14.50
N ASP A 231 -4.70 5.84 13.82
CA ASP A 231 -4.62 5.19 12.49
C ASP A 231 -5.51 5.88 11.43
N GLY A 232 -6.12 7.01 11.79
CA GLY A 232 -7.04 7.78 10.92
C GLY A 232 -8.51 7.35 11.01
N PHE A 233 -8.85 6.38 11.84
CA PHE A 233 -10.23 5.94 12.07
C PHE A 233 -10.74 6.39 13.43
N GLY A 234 -12.02 6.74 13.49
CA GLY A 234 -12.70 7.11 14.72
C GLY A 234 -12.76 5.97 15.75
N PRO A 235 -13.32 6.24 16.95
CA PRO A 235 -13.60 5.20 17.92
C PRO A 235 -14.56 4.14 17.33
N PRO A 236 -14.64 2.94 17.93
CA PRO A 236 -15.62 1.94 17.56
C PRO A 236 -17.05 2.50 17.53
N ASP A 237 -17.74 2.27 16.42
CA ASP A 237 -19.15 2.55 16.21
C ASP A 237 -19.81 1.20 15.91
N GLY A 238 -20.29 0.51 16.95
CA GLY A 238 -20.66 -0.90 16.85
C GLY A 238 -19.43 -1.80 16.58
N ASN A 239 -19.47 -2.60 15.52
CA ASN A 239 -18.34 -3.46 15.11
C ASN A 239 -17.52 -2.88 13.95
N ILE A 240 -17.75 -1.62 13.59
CA ILE A 240 -17.02 -0.88 12.54
C ILE A 240 -16.36 0.37 13.10
N ARG A 241 -15.30 0.85 12.43
CA ARG A 241 -14.72 2.18 12.66
C ARG A 241 -14.70 2.92 11.34
N PHE A 242 -15.28 4.11 11.32
CA PHE A 242 -15.30 4.96 10.12
C PHE A 242 -14.02 5.79 10.00
N PHE A 243 -13.59 6.01 8.77
CA PHE A 243 -12.48 6.91 8.48
C PHE A 243 -12.84 8.32 8.95
N LYS A 244 -12.01 8.88 9.82
CA LYS A 244 -12.23 10.17 10.48
C LYS A 244 -10.88 10.87 10.64
N PRO A 245 -10.31 11.45 9.58
CA PRO A 245 -8.93 11.93 9.60
C PRO A 245 -8.66 13.05 10.60
N ALA A 246 -9.69 13.76 11.06
CA ALA A 246 -9.58 14.76 12.13
C ALA A 246 -9.00 14.19 13.44
N VAL A 247 -8.98 12.87 13.64
CA VAL A 247 -8.31 12.26 14.81
C VAL A 247 -6.80 12.52 14.84
N TYR A 248 -6.16 12.81 13.69
CA TYR A 248 -4.75 13.20 13.64
C TYR A 248 -4.49 14.61 14.17
N ASP A 249 -5.53 15.45 14.26
CA ASP A 249 -5.46 16.83 14.78
C ASP A 249 -5.67 16.90 16.30
N GLU A 250 -6.02 15.78 16.94
CA GLU A 250 -6.20 15.70 18.39
C GLU A 250 -4.86 15.98 19.07
N LYS A 251 -4.87 16.84 20.09
CA LYS A 251 -3.63 17.30 20.75
C LYS A 251 -2.89 16.11 21.37
N THR A 252 -1.67 15.87 20.92
CA THR A 252 -0.75 14.96 21.59
C THR A 252 -0.49 15.43 23.01
N THR A 253 -0.74 14.56 23.98
CA THR A 253 -0.31 14.74 25.37
C THR A 253 0.51 13.53 25.79
N LYS A 254 1.38 13.64 26.79
CA LYS A 254 2.22 12.50 27.22
C LYS A 254 1.32 11.29 27.55
N GLY A 255 1.49 10.22 26.77
CA GLY A 255 0.74 8.97 26.89
C GLY A 255 -0.50 8.83 25.98
N ILE A 256 -1.03 9.92 25.41
CA ILE A 256 -2.23 9.90 24.55
C ILE A 256 -1.91 10.53 23.19
N HIS A 257 -2.24 9.85 22.09
CA HIS A 257 -2.03 10.31 20.71
C HIS A 257 -0.54 10.49 20.30
N ARG A 258 0.40 10.03 21.14
CA ARG A 258 1.85 10.07 20.89
C ARG A 258 2.28 9.24 19.69
N ILE A 259 1.54 8.20 19.33
CA ILE A 259 1.86 7.33 18.21
C ILE A 259 0.82 7.54 17.12
N ARG A 260 1.27 7.92 15.91
CA ARG A 260 0.39 8.11 14.74
C ARG A 260 0.90 7.25 13.58
N ILE A 261 0.02 6.46 12.99
CA ILE A 261 0.32 5.59 11.85
C ILE A 261 -0.32 6.22 10.60
N PHE A 262 0.50 6.50 9.59
CA PHE A 262 0.10 7.05 8.29
C PHE A 262 0.24 5.98 7.22
N LYS A 263 -0.90 5.50 6.70
CA LYS A 263 -0.96 4.40 5.75
C LYS A 263 -1.03 4.94 4.32
N LEU A 264 0.13 5.26 3.74
CA LEU A 264 0.19 6.04 2.48
C LEU A 264 -0.41 5.30 1.29
N HIS A 265 -0.32 3.97 1.29
CA HIS A 265 -0.91 3.10 0.26
C HIS A 265 -2.24 2.47 0.70
N GLY A 266 -2.76 2.88 1.86
CA GLY A 266 -3.93 2.29 2.48
C GLY A 266 -3.61 1.02 3.26
N SER A 267 -4.60 0.16 3.42
CA SER A 267 -4.45 -1.09 4.15
C SER A 267 -5.37 -2.17 3.60
N ILE A 268 -4.98 -3.42 3.81
CA ILE A 268 -5.76 -4.59 3.39
C ILE A 268 -7.08 -4.72 4.15
N ASN A 269 -7.24 -4.08 5.32
CA ASN A 269 -8.51 -4.06 6.06
C ASN A 269 -9.40 -2.84 5.73
N TRP A 270 -8.95 -1.88 4.92
CA TRP A 270 -9.74 -0.72 4.51
C TRP A 270 -10.70 -1.07 3.37
N ARG A 271 -11.97 -0.73 3.54
CA ARG A 271 -13.00 -0.89 2.49
C ARG A 271 -13.98 0.28 2.52
N PHE A 272 -14.67 0.51 1.40
CA PHE A 272 -15.91 1.27 1.46
C PHE A 272 -17.05 0.41 1.99
N PHE A 273 -17.85 0.97 2.89
CA PHE A 273 -19.05 0.37 3.41
C PHE A 273 -20.24 1.22 3.00
N GLN A 274 -21.27 0.58 2.45
CA GLN A 274 -22.53 1.21 2.12
C GLN A 274 -23.57 0.86 3.17
N CYS A 275 -24.30 1.87 3.66
CA CYS A 275 -25.40 1.66 4.57
C CYS A 275 -26.58 1.01 3.84
N CYS A 276 -27.15 -0.08 4.36
CA CYS A 276 -28.30 -0.72 3.72
C CYS A 276 -29.59 0.13 3.81
N ALA A 277 -29.65 1.06 4.77
CA ALA A 277 -30.81 1.91 5.03
C ALA A 277 -30.72 3.30 4.37
N SER A 278 -29.62 3.63 3.68
CA SER A 278 -29.43 4.94 3.05
C SER A 278 -28.43 4.88 1.89
N ALA A 279 -28.35 5.92 1.06
CA ALA A 279 -27.33 6.01 0.01
C ALA A 279 -25.92 6.36 0.54
N ASP A 280 -25.71 6.34 1.86
CA ASP A 280 -24.44 6.69 2.48
C ASP A 280 -23.39 5.61 2.25
N SER A 281 -22.22 6.01 1.76
CA SER A 281 -21.05 5.15 1.57
C SER A 281 -19.81 5.83 2.12
N ARG A 282 -19.07 5.10 2.95
CA ARG A 282 -17.90 5.65 3.64
C ARG A 282 -16.77 4.64 3.76
N PRO A 283 -15.51 5.09 3.72
CA PRO A 283 -14.38 4.26 4.09
C PRO A 283 -14.47 3.84 5.57
N ALA A 284 -14.30 2.57 5.85
CA ALA A 284 -14.32 2.01 7.20
C ALA A 284 -13.44 0.75 7.30
N ILE A 285 -13.17 0.36 8.54
CA ILE A 285 -12.55 -0.92 8.91
C ILE A 285 -13.49 -1.72 9.80
N HIS A 286 -13.38 -3.04 9.73
CA HIS A 286 -14.09 -3.95 10.63
C HIS A 286 -13.22 -4.31 11.83
N MET A 287 -13.81 -4.30 13.02
CA MET A 287 -13.15 -4.69 14.27
C MET A 287 -13.08 -6.22 14.39
N VAL A 288 -11.93 -6.81 14.12
CA VAL A 288 -11.71 -8.26 14.28
C VAL A 288 -11.66 -8.59 15.78
N GLY A 289 -12.62 -9.38 16.27
CA GLY A 289 -12.67 -9.81 17.68
C GLY A 289 -14.07 -9.84 18.29
N GLN A 290 -15.04 -9.15 17.67
CA GLN A 290 -16.46 -9.30 18.01
C GLN A 290 -17.02 -10.49 17.21
N GLN A 291 -16.86 -11.70 17.76
CA GLN A 291 -17.26 -12.94 17.09
C GLN A 291 -18.78 -12.98 16.83
N ASN A 292 -19.15 -13.46 15.64
CA ASN A 292 -20.46 -14.00 15.22
C ASN A 292 -21.54 -13.09 14.64
N SER A 293 -21.32 -11.80 14.33
CA SER A 293 -22.24 -11.13 13.41
C SER A 293 -21.72 -11.24 11.97
N SER A 294 -22.49 -11.93 11.11
CA SER A 294 -22.35 -11.83 9.65
C SER A 294 -22.69 -10.44 9.10
N GLU A 295 -23.02 -9.50 10.00
CA GLU A 295 -23.53 -8.17 9.72
C GLU A 295 -22.58 -7.15 10.33
N TYR A 296 -22.21 -6.15 9.53
CA TYR A 296 -21.44 -5.00 9.97
C TYR A 296 -22.43 -3.94 10.43
N CYS A 297 -22.45 -3.61 11.71
CA CYS A 297 -23.44 -2.74 12.30
C CYS A 297 -22.76 -1.59 13.03
N ASP A 298 -23.32 -0.39 12.88
CA ASP A 298 -22.95 0.72 13.73
C ASP A 298 -23.63 0.65 15.11
N ALA A 299 -23.31 1.58 16.00
CA ALA A 299 -23.85 1.64 17.37
C ALA A 299 -25.37 1.90 17.41
N LEU A 300 -25.96 2.35 16.30
CA LEU A 300 -27.41 2.51 16.14
C LEU A 300 -28.09 1.25 15.58
N GLY A 301 -27.32 0.19 15.30
CA GLY A 301 -27.82 -1.05 14.73
C GLY A 301 -28.11 -0.97 13.23
N ARG A 302 -27.65 0.08 12.52
CA ARG A 302 -27.80 0.14 11.07
C ARG A 302 -26.80 -0.81 10.44
N ILE A 303 -27.25 -1.58 9.47
CA ILE A 303 -26.43 -2.55 8.74
C ILE A 303 -25.66 -1.82 7.64
N TRP A 304 -24.39 -2.15 7.54
CA TRP A 304 -23.44 -1.72 6.53
C TRP A 304 -22.93 -2.94 5.78
N GLN A 305 -22.75 -2.79 4.47
CA GLN A 305 -22.18 -3.84 3.64
C GLN A 305 -20.91 -3.33 2.96
N PRO A 306 -19.80 -4.07 3.03
CA PRO A 306 -18.60 -3.70 2.30
C PRO A 306 -18.91 -3.76 0.81
N LEU A 307 -18.61 -2.68 0.10
CA LEU A 307 -18.74 -2.65 -1.35
C LEU A 307 -17.72 -3.63 -1.95
N GLU A 308 -18.23 -4.55 -2.77
CA GLU A 308 -17.39 -5.49 -3.51
C GLU A 308 -16.41 -4.70 -4.39
N HIS A 309 -15.17 -5.20 -4.54
CA HIS A 309 -14.11 -4.61 -5.38
C HIS A 309 -13.55 -3.26 -4.90
N GLN A 310 -13.98 -2.74 -3.75
CA GLN A 310 -13.47 -1.46 -3.21
C GLN A 310 -12.52 -1.68 -2.04
N HIS A 311 -11.49 -2.52 -2.26
CA HIS A 311 -10.33 -2.55 -1.38
C HIS A 311 -9.59 -1.22 -1.50
N LEU A 312 -9.45 -0.50 -0.39
CA LEU A 312 -8.71 0.76 -0.35
C LEU A 312 -7.22 0.46 -0.13
N LEU A 313 -6.63 -0.14 -1.16
CA LEU A 313 -5.23 -0.56 -1.23
C LEU A 313 -4.64 -0.13 -2.58
N LEU A 314 -3.58 0.68 -2.53
CA LEU A 314 -2.87 1.10 -3.74
C LEU A 314 -1.93 0.00 -4.22
N ALA A 315 -2.36 -0.71 -5.26
CA ALA A 315 -1.51 -1.54 -6.10
C ALA A 315 -1.13 -0.77 -7.37
N GLY A 316 0.14 -0.84 -7.78
CA GLY A 316 0.62 -0.29 -9.05
C GLY A 316 1.75 0.73 -8.93
N THR A 317 2.42 1.02 -10.05
CA THR A 317 3.61 1.89 -10.07
C THR A 317 3.30 3.32 -10.53
N GLY A 318 2.41 3.51 -11.52
CA GLY A 318 2.13 4.83 -12.13
C GLY A 318 0.76 5.43 -11.80
N ASN A 319 -0.21 4.60 -11.43
CA ASN A 319 -1.58 5.00 -11.06
C ASN A 319 -1.70 5.58 -9.64
N LYS A 320 -0.67 5.39 -8.79
CA LYS A 320 -0.64 5.92 -7.42
C LYS A 320 -0.82 7.44 -7.38
N THR A 321 -0.21 8.15 -8.32
CA THR A 321 -0.34 9.61 -8.44
C THR A 321 -1.78 10.05 -8.65
N ASP A 322 -2.55 9.33 -9.47
CA ASP A 322 -3.96 9.64 -9.68
C ASP A 322 -4.77 9.42 -8.39
N ALA A 323 -4.52 8.29 -7.72
CA ALA A 323 -5.19 7.98 -6.46
C ALA A 323 -4.89 9.00 -5.35
N TYR A 324 -3.64 9.46 -5.23
CA TYR A 324 -3.23 10.52 -4.29
C TYR A 324 -3.93 11.87 -4.54
N ASN A 325 -4.55 12.07 -5.71
CA ASN A 325 -5.21 13.33 -6.07
C ASN A 325 -6.73 13.22 -6.22
N ARG A 326 -7.29 12.01 -6.40
CA ARG A 326 -8.73 11.82 -6.67
C ARG A 326 -9.50 11.14 -5.56
N GLN A 327 -8.88 10.18 -4.87
CA GLN A 327 -9.59 9.37 -3.87
C GLN A 327 -9.41 9.99 -2.49
N ARG A 328 -10.53 10.47 -1.91
CA ARG A 328 -10.54 11.31 -0.69
C ARG A 328 -9.66 10.77 0.45
N VAL A 329 -9.64 9.46 0.68
CA VAL A 329 -8.82 8.85 1.75
C VAL A 329 -7.33 9.00 1.46
N PHE A 330 -6.90 8.73 0.23
CA PHE A 330 -5.51 8.83 -0.17
C PHE A 330 -5.04 10.28 -0.29
N VAL A 331 -5.90 11.18 -0.78
CA VAL A 331 -5.65 12.63 -0.77
C VAL A 331 -5.35 13.13 0.64
N GLU A 332 -6.17 12.71 1.61
CA GLU A 332 -5.99 13.07 3.01
C GLU A 332 -4.68 12.48 3.59
N MET A 333 -4.40 11.20 3.36
CA MET A 333 -3.14 10.58 3.82
C MET A 333 -1.92 11.25 3.20
N TRP A 334 -2.01 11.66 1.94
CA TRP A 334 -0.94 12.35 1.23
C TRP A 334 -0.71 13.76 1.76
N HIS A 335 -1.78 14.50 2.02
CA HIS A 335 -1.72 15.80 2.68
C HIS A 335 -1.08 15.69 4.08
N ARG A 336 -1.49 14.69 4.87
CA ARG A 336 -0.92 14.41 6.19
C ARG A 336 0.57 14.06 6.11
N PHE A 337 0.97 13.22 5.16
CA PHE A 337 2.37 12.86 4.95
C PHE A 337 3.24 14.09 4.68
N HIS A 338 2.75 15.01 3.85
CA HIS A 338 3.45 16.25 3.59
C HIS A 338 3.68 17.06 4.87
N HIS A 339 2.65 17.20 5.71
CA HIS A 339 2.75 17.92 6.98
C HIS A 339 3.68 17.21 7.97
N VAL A 340 3.59 15.88 8.08
CA VAL A 340 4.47 15.07 8.95
C VAL A 340 5.93 15.28 8.58
N LEU A 341 6.28 15.34 7.30
CA LEU A 341 7.64 15.65 6.87
C LEU A 341 8.10 17.04 7.36
N GLU A 342 7.24 18.05 7.33
CA GLU A 342 7.57 19.40 7.81
C GLU A 342 7.78 19.47 9.33
N GLU A 343 7.07 18.63 10.09
CA GLU A 343 7.18 18.57 11.55
C GLU A 343 8.44 17.84 12.05
N HIS A 344 9.11 17.09 11.18
CA HIS A 344 10.21 16.20 11.55
C HIS A 344 11.53 16.62 10.88
N ASP A 345 12.61 16.55 11.64
CA ASP A 345 13.98 16.73 11.15
C ASP A 345 14.77 15.41 11.08
N ARG A 346 14.20 14.32 11.59
CA ARG A 346 14.83 13.00 11.64
C ARG A 346 13.86 11.95 11.11
N ILE A 347 14.31 11.23 10.10
CA ILE A 347 13.59 10.07 9.55
C ILE A 347 14.45 8.84 9.76
N VAL A 348 13.92 7.83 10.44
CA VAL A 348 14.51 6.48 10.48
C VAL A 348 13.75 5.64 9.47
N MET A 349 14.44 5.06 8.50
CA MET A 349 13.83 4.36 7.39
C MET A 349 14.32 2.92 7.29
N SER A 350 13.41 1.98 7.06
CA SER A 350 13.77 0.59 6.77
C SER A 350 12.79 -0.05 5.80
N GLY A 351 13.27 -0.99 4.99
CA GLY A 351 12.46 -1.80 4.07
C GLY A 351 11.87 -1.06 2.87
N TYR A 352 12.21 0.21 2.65
CA TYR A 352 11.71 0.97 1.50
C TYR A 352 12.57 0.77 0.25
N GLY A 353 11.92 0.34 -0.84
CA GLY A 353 12.59 -0.04 -2.09
C GLY A 353 12.80 1.09 -3.11
N TRP A 354 12.42 2.34 -2.80
CA TRP A 354 12.62 3.51 -3.66
C TRP A 354 11.96 3.45 -5.06
N GLY A 355 10.97 2.56 -5.24
CA GLY A 355 10.21 2.42 -6.48
C GLY A 355 9.04 3.41 -6.64
N ASP A 356 8.63 4.07 -5.56
CA ASP A 356 7.50 5.01 -5.56
C ASP A 356 8.01 6.44 -5.82
N ILE A 357 7.90 6.88 -7.08
CA ILE A 357 8.40 8.19 -7.53
C ILE A 357 7.77 9.35 -6.72
N PRO A 358 6.44 9.43 -6.56
CA PRO A 358 5.84 10.48 -5.73
C PRO A 358 6.37 10.55 -4.30
N VAL A 359 6.54 9.41 -3.63
CA VAL A 359 7.12 9.35 -2.27
C VAL A 359 8.56 9.84 -2.28
N ASN A 360 9.35 9.40 -3.26
CA ASN A 360 10.74 9.83 -3.42
C ASN A 360 10.84 11.36 -3.59
N ASP A 361 9.95 11.96 -4.38
CA ASP A 361 9.94 13.41 -4.62
C ASP A 361 9.61 14.20 -3.34
N LYS A 362 8.70 13.71 -2.51
CA LYS A 362 8.43 14.31 -1.18
C LYS A 362 9.62 14.21 -0.25
N LEU A 363 10.30 13.05 -0.22
CA LEU A 363 11.51 12.85 0.58
C LEU A 363 12.66 13.74 0.10
N ARG A 364 12.84 13.93 -1.22
CA ARG A 364 13.80 14.89 -1.80
C ARG A 364 13.51 16.30 -1.34
N GLY A 365 12.27 16.75 -1.55
CA GLY A 365 11.84 18.09 -1.13
C GLY A 365 12.05 18.33 0.36
N TRP A 366 11.80 17.31 1.20
CA TRP A 366 12.10 17.38 2.64
C TRP A 366 13.60 17.53 2.92
N ILE A 367 14.47 16.73 2.30
CA ILE A 367 15.93 16.87 2.49
C ILE A 367 16.42 18.25 2.06
N ASP A 368 15.86 18.81 0.99
CA ASP A 368 16.25 20.11 0.43
C ASP A 368 15.74 21.29 1.24
N ALA A 369 14.53 21.19 1.81
CA ALA A 369 13.88 22.27 2.56
C ALA A 369 14.69 22.74 3.78
N ASN A 370 15.37 21.83 4.48
CA ASN A 370 16.28 22.20 5.58
C ASN A 370 17.54 21.35 5.61
N SER A 371 18.42 21.67 4.67
CA SER A 371 19.69 20.99 4.42
C SER A 371 20.64 20.80 5.60
N LYS A 372 20.54 21.61 6.66
CA LYS A 372 21.44 21.51 7.83
C LYS A 372 20.83 20.72 8.98
N LYS A 373 19.50 20.65 9.04
CA LYS A 373 18.75 20.05 10.15
C LYS A 373 18.29 18.63 9.81
N ASN A 374 17.85 18.42 8.57
CA ASN A 374 17.17 17.20 8.18
C ASN A 374 18.16 16.04 7.95
N LYS A 375 17.93 14.92 8.65
CA LYS A 375 18.78 13.73 8.62
C LYS A 375 17.97 12.47 8.38
N LEU A 376 18.38 11.68 7.39
CA LEU A 376 17.80 10.40 7.05
C LEU A 376 18.70 9.29 7.55
N PHE A 377 18.21 8.49 8.50
CA PHE A 377 18.87 7.31 9.02
C PHE A 377 18.32 6.08 8.31
N LEU A 378 19.12 5.48 7.45
CA LEU A 378 18.71 4.34 6.64
C LEU A 378 19.21 3.03 7.26
N LEU A 379 18.27 2.22 7.75
CA LEU A 379 18.49 0.87 8.26
C LEU A 379 18.48 -0.14 7.11
N HIS A 380 19.65 -0.37 6.49
CA HIS A 380 19.78 -1.24 5.32
C HIS A 380 21.17 -1.89 5.25
N ARG A 381 21.24 -3.21 4.99
CA ARG A 381 22.51 -3.97 5.00
C ARG A 381 23.47 -3.59 3.88
N CYS A 382 22.97 -3.50 2.66
CA CYS A 382 23.75 -3.16 1.47
C CYS A 382 23.00 -2.11 0.69
N PHE A 383 23.38 -0.84 0.84
CA PHE A 383 22.68 0.26 0.19
C PHE A 383 23.47 0.73 -1.03
N ASP A 384 22.89 0.55 -2.21
CA ASP A 384 23.39 1.14 -3.46
C ASP A 384 22.78 2.54 -3.60
N HIS A 385 23.64 3.55 -3.49
CA HIS A 385 23.27 4.95 -3.63
C HIS A 385 22.60 5.22 -4.98
N THR A 386 22.99 4.56 -6.07
CA THR A 386 22.37 4.81 -7.39
C THR A 386 20.87 4.48 -7.45
N ALA A 387 20.35 3.68 -6.51
CA ALA A 387 18.93 3.38 -6.39
C ALA A 387 18.07 4.58 -5.92
N LEU A 388 18.63 5.45 -5.08
CA LEU A 388 17.97 6.61 -4.46
C LEU A 388 17.73 7.75 -5.48
N PHE A 389 18.76 8.10 -6.26
CA PHE A 389 18.74 9.25 -7.18
C PHE A 389 19.44 8.92 -8.51
N PRO A 390 18.70 8.44 -9.53
CA PRO A 390 19.28 8.31 -10.85
C PRO A 390 19.64 9.69 -11.41
N ALA A 391 20.93 9.91 -11.67
CA ALA A 391 21.52 10.89 -12.58
C ALA A 391 21.78 12.36 -12.16
N ASP A 392 21.39 12.86 -10.97
CA ASP A 392 21.77 14.23 -10.57
C ASP A 392 22.96 14.27 -9.60
N SER A 393 24.14 14.67 -10.11
CA SER A 393 25.38 14.81 -9.34
C SER A 393 25.31 15.85 -8.22
N TYR A 394 24.48 16.90 -8.39
CA TYR A 394 24.29 17.97 -7.40
C TYR A 394 23.58 17.48 -6.13
N VAL A 395 22.64 16.54 -6.29
CA VAL A 395 21.85 15.96 -5.20
C VAL A 395 22.75 15.09 -4.30
N TRP A 396 23.81 14.50 -4.84
CA TRP A 396 24.67 13.58 -4.10
C TRP A 396 25.54 14.25 -3.03
N GLU A 397 26.23 15.35 -3.35
CA GLU A 397 27.09 16.04 -2.35
C GLU A 397 26.28 16.59 -1.17
N VAL A 398 25.04 16.96 -1.46
CA VAL A 398 24.04 17.48 -0.53
C VAL A 398 23.53 16.35 0.38
N ILE A 399 23.27 15.17 -0.16
CA ILE A 399 22.67 14.04 0.55
C ILE A 399 23.69 13.19 1.32
N ASP A 400 24.92 13.06 0.81
CA ASP A 400 25.97 12.23 1.44
C ASP A 400 26.24 12.65 2.90
N LYS A 401 26.12 13.94 3.20
CA LYS A 401 26.28 14.48 4.57
C LYS A 401 25.04 14.37 5.46
N ARG A 402 23.91 13.93 4.92
CA ARG A 402 22.57 13.90 5.57
C ARG A 402 22.00 12.49 5.67
N LEU A 403 22.51 11.57 4.86
CA LEU A 403 22.18 10.17 4.87
C LEU A 403 23.15 9.43 5.79
N VAL A 404 22.63 8.90 6.89
CA VAL A 404 23.38 8.02 7.80
C VAL A 404 22.93 6.59 7.54
N VAL A 405 23.79 5.78 6.92
CA VAL A 405 23.49 4.38 6.65
C VAL A 405 23.93 3.52 7.84
N ILE A 406 22.95 2.94 8.54
CA ILE A 406 23.17 1.95 9.59
C ILE A 406 23.03 0.58 8.93
N LYS A 407 24.12 -0.19 8.90
CA LYS A 407 24.23 -1.48 8.17
C LYS A 407 23.51 -2.65 8.85
N LYS A 408 22.28 -2.41 9.33
CA LYS A 408 21.39 -3.39 9.98
C LYS A 408 19.98 -3.15 9.44
N TRP A 409 19.19 -4.21 9.26
CA TRP A 409 17.75 -4.03 9.10
C TRP A 409 17.11 -3.64 10.43
N LEU A 410 15.92 -3.05 10.39
CA LEU A 410 15.14 -2.79 11.60
C LEU A 410 15.00 -4.03 12.49
N SER A 411 14.81 -5.21 11.89
CA SER A 411 14.73 -6.49 12.60
C SER A 411 16.05 -7.01 13.17
N ASP A 412 17.18 -6.42 12.77
CA ASP A 412 18.52 -6.79 13.21
C ASP A 412 19.10 -5.78 14.21
N VAL A 413 18.47 -4.62 14.42
CA VAL A 413 18.93 -3.62 15.39
C VAL A 413 18.60 -4.13 16.79
N CYS A 414 19.64 -4.23 17.63
CA CYS A 414 19.56 -4.95 18.90
C CYS A 414 18.89 -4.14 20.02
N THR A 415 19.08 -2.81 20.05
CA THR A 415 18.55 -1.95 21.12
C THR A 415 18.20 -0.55 20.63
N LEU A 416 17.31 0.11 21.36
CA LEU A 416 17.05 1.55 21.20
C LEU A 416 18.33 2.38 21.41
N GLU A 417 19.15 2.06 22.42
CA GLU A 417 20.41 2.75 22.69
C GLU A 417 21.37 2.74 21.48
N ASP A 418 21.45 1.62 20.78
CA ASP A 418 22.24 1.50 19.55
C ASP A 418 21.77 2.51 18.50
N LEU A 419 20.45 2.65 18.30
CA LEU A 419 19.89 3.62 17.36
C LEU A 419 20.11 5.06 17.84
N LEU A 420 19.83 5.34 19.11
CA LEU A 420 19.96 6.68 19.69
C LEU A 420 21.39 7.18 19.66
N ARG A 421 22.38 6.31 19.87
CA ARG A 421 23.80 6.66 19.74
C ARG A 421 24.12 7.15 18.33
N GLU A 422 23.63 6.47 17.29
CA GLU A 422 23.84 6.88 15.89
C GLU A 422 23.11 8.20 15.58
N ILE A 423 21.90 8.38 16.12
CA ILE A 423 21.10 9.60 15.94
C ILE A 423 21.74 10.81 16.66
N GLY A 424 22.18 10.61 17.90
CA GLY A 424 22.73 11.63 18.79
C GLY A 424 24.18 12.01 18.48
N GLY A 425 25.02 11.05 18.08
CA GLY A 425 26.41 11.31 17.70
C GLY A 425 26.58 12.06 16.38
N SER A 426 25.49 12.29 15.65
CA SER A 426 25.50 12.97 14.36
C SER A 426 25.32 14.49 14.46
N THR A 427 24.97 15.06 15.62
CA THR A 427 24.83 16.53 15.81
C THR A 427 26.15 17.26 15.64
#